data_AF-A0A2L2TK32-F1
#
_entry.id   AF-A0A2L2TK32-F1
#
_cell.length_a   1.000
_cell.length_b   1.000
_cell.length_c   1.000
_cell.angle_alpha   90.00
_cell.angle_beta   90.00
_cell.angle_gamma   90.00
#
_symmetry.space_group_name_H-M   'P 1'
#
loop_
_entity.id
_entity.type
_entity.pdbx_description
1 polymer ?
#
loop_
_entity_poly.entity_id
_entity_poly.type
_entity_poly.pdbx_seq_one_letter_code
_entity_poly.pdbx_strand_id
1 'polypeptide(L)'
;MDGVNLNLSGYAASVFFTLVIGTFGYTSFSPFNVEAFFGCYTMTILSIIFYISWKIVNRTSFHDPKVVDMVWETPQVDAYEAETTEESQTFWGEMGRMFMFRKFRGADR
;
A
#
# COMPACT_ATOMS: atom_id res chain seq x y z
N MET A 1 3.93 4.04 -19.69
CA MET A 1 2.49 4.22 -19.46
C MET A 1 2.31 4.87 -18.11
N ASP A 2 2.31 6.19 -18.18
CA ASP A 2 1.74 7.23 -17.32
C ASP A 2 1.73 6.99 -15.82
N GLY A 3 2.68 7.63 -15.13
CA GLY A 3 2.66 7.88 -13.69
C GLY A 3 1.47 8.71 -13.19
N VAL A 4 0.47 8.96 -14.05
CA VAL A 4 -0.88 9.49 -13.76
C VAL A 4 -1.85 8.37 -13.31
N ASN A 5 -1.54 7.10 -13.59
CA ASN A 5 -2.39 5.97 -13.19
C ASN A 5 -2.04 5.42 -11.79
N LEU A 6 -0.80 5.59 -11.32
CA LEU A 6 -0.33 5.05 -10.04
C LEU A 6 -0.77 5.89 -8.83
N ASN A 7 -0.78 7.21 -8.97
CA ASN A 7 -1.40 8.14 -8.02
C ASN A 7 -2.92 7.93 -7.96
N LEU A 8 -3.57 7.61 -9.08
CA LEU A 8 -5.00 7.32 -9.10
C LEU A 8 -5.36 6.10 -8.23
N SER A 9 -4.55 5.04 -8.24
CA SER A 9 -4.85 3.80 -7.50
C SER A 9 -4.82 3.99 -5.97
N GLY A 10 -3.87 4.78 -5.45
CA GLY A 10 -3.78 5.10 -4.01
C GLY A 10 -4.96 5.94 -3.52
N TYR A 11 -5.30 7.01 -4.24
CA TYR A 11 -6.48 7.83 -3.90
C TYR A 11 -7.79 7.05 -4.08
N ALA A 12 -7.90 6.24 -5.15
CA ALA A 12 -9.07 5.40 -5.39
C ALA A 12 -9.26 4.36 -4.28
N ALA A 13 -8.19 3.71 -3.82
CA ALA A 13 -8.24 2.77 -2.70
C ALA A 13 -8.69 3.46 -1.41
N SER A 14 -8.12 4.63 -1.09
CA SER A 14 -8.48 5.38 0.12
C SER A 14 -9.95 5.80 0.11
N VAL A 15 -10.46 6.31 -1.02
CA VAL A 15 -11.88 6.66 -1.18
C VAL A 15 -12.78 5.42 -1.06
N PHE A 16 -12.40 4.32 -1.73
CA PHE A 16 -13.17 3.08 -1.69
C PHE A 16 -13.27 2.50 -0.28
N PHE A 17 -12.17 2.38 0.45
CA PHE A 17 -12.18 1.87 1.83
C PHE A 17 -12.98 2.77 2.77
N THR A 18 -12.92 4.09 2.59
CA THR A 18 -13.74 5.03 3.38
C THR A 18 -15.24 4.81 3.14
N LEU A 19 -15.64 4.58 1.89
CA LEU A 19 -17.03 4.27 1.54
C LEU A 19 -17.48 2.91 2.08
N VAL A 20 -16.64 1.87 1.99
CA VAL A 20 -16.94 0.55 2.53
C VAL A 20 -17.14 0.63 4.05
N ILE A 21 -16.23 1.30 4.77
CA ILE A 21 -16.33 1.46 6.23
C ILE A 21 -17.56 2.31 6.63
N GLY A 22 -17.88 3.36 5.86
CA GLY A 22 -19.06 4.20 6.13
C GLY A 22 -20.40 3.50 5.86
N THR A 23 -20.45 2.63 4.86
CA THR A 23 -21.64 1.84 4.51
C THR A 23 -21.75 0.55 5.31
N PHE A 24 -20.66 0.11 5.94
CA PHE A 24 -20.64 -1.01 6.86
C PHE A 24 -21.57 -0.73 8.05
N GLY A 25 -22.53 -1.62 8.30
CA GLY A 25 -23.53 -1.45 9.36
C GLY A 25 -24.81 -0.71 8.93
N TYR A 26 -25.07 -0.55 7.62
CA TYR A 26 -26.28 0.12 7.09
C TYR A 26 -27.61 -0.46 7.63
N THR A 27 -27.61 -1.73 8.04
CA THR A 27 -28.77 -2.41 8.63
C THR A 27 -29.20 -1.78 9.96
N SER A 28 -28.31 -1.06 10.65
CA SER A 28 -28.63 -0.33 11.89
C SER A 28 -29.69 0.76 11.69
N PHE A 29 -29.91 1.19 10.44
CA PHE A 29 -30.89 2.22 10.10
C PHE A 29 -32.27 1.67 9.73
N SER A 30 -32.46 0.34 9.63
CA SER A 30 -33.75 -0.25 9.22
C SER A 30 -34.06 -1.58 9.93
N PRO A 31 -34.89 -1.59 10.98
CA PRO A 31 -35.38 -0.45 11.78
C PRO A 31 -34.25 0.18 12.62
N PHE A 32 -34.37 1.47 12.93
CA PHE A 32 -33.32 2.19 13.67
C PHE A 32 -33.08 1.56 15.05
N ASN A 33 -31.93 0.91 15.21
CA ASN A 33 -31.53 0.24 16.46
C ASN A 33 -30.26 0.91 17.00
N VAL A 34 -30.38 1.53 18.17
CA VAL A 34 -29.29 2.23 18.86
C VAL A 34 -28.16 1.28 19.24
N GLU A 35 -28.46 0.06 19.67
CA GLU A 35 -27.45 -0.91 20.07
C GLU A 35 -26.57 -1.34 18.89
N ALA A 36 -27.19 -1.65 17.75
CA ALA A 36 -26.47 -1.98 16.52
C ALA A 36 -25.66 -0.79 16.00
N PHE A 37 -26.22 0.43 16.08
CA PHE A 37 -25.52 1.65 15.68
C PHE A 37 -24.27 1.89 16.52
N PHE A 38 -24.37 1.82 17.85
CA PHE A 38 -23.21 2.00 18.72
C PHE A 38 -22.19 0.86 18.55
N GLY A 39 -22.62 -0.38 18.31
CA GLY A 39 -21.71 -1.50 18.04
C GLY A 39 -20.90 -1.32 16.75
N CYS A 40 -21.55 -0.89 15.66
CA CYS A 40 -20.90 -0.80 14.35
C CYS A 40 -20.16 0.52 14.10
N TYR A 41 -20.63 1.65 14.64
CA TYR A 41 -20.14 2.97 14.25
C TYR A 41 -19.28 3.69 15.30
N THR A 42 -19.30 3.30 16.58
CA THR A 42 -18.55 4.02 17.64
C THR A 42 -17.06 4.06 17.37
N MET A 43 -16.44 2.91 17.10
CA MET A 43 -15.00 2.82 16.84
C MET A 43 -14.62 3.55 15.55
N THR A 44 -15.45 3.46 14.52
CA THR A 44 -15.26 4.18 13.26
C THR A 44 -15.27 5.69 13.49
N ILE A 45 -16.29 6.22 14.16
CA ILE A 45 -16.42 7.65 14.45
C ILE A 45 -15.27 8.13 15.37
N LEU A 46 -14.93 7.35 16.40
CA LEU A 46 -13.79 7.64 17.27
C LEU A 46 -12.48 7.71 16.50
N SER A 47 -12.24 6.79 15.57
CA SER A 47 -11.02 6.78 14.76
C SER A 47 -10.88 8.04 13.90
N ILE A 48 -11.98 8.51 13.32
CA ILE A 48 -12.03 9.73 12.51
C ILE A 48 -11.76 10.95 13.38
N ILE A 49 -12.42 11.05 14.54
CA ILE A 49 -12.22 12.16 15.48
C ILE A 49 -10.77 12.19 15.97
N PHE A 50 -10.21 11.04 16.33
CA PHE A 50 -8.83 10.94 16.82
C PHE A 50 -7.82 11.33 15.74
N TYR A 51 -8.01 10.85 14.51
CA TYR A 51 -7.16 11.20 13.38
C TYR A 51 -7.22 12.70 13.05
N ILE A 52 -8.42 13.29 12.99
CA ILE A 52 -8.59 14.72 12.72
C ILE A 52 -7.99 15.54 13.86
N SER A 53 -8.23 15.16 15.11
CA SER A 53 -7.67 15.85 16.29
C SER A 53 -6.14 15.84 16.27
N TRP A 54 -5.53 14.68 16.04
CA TRP A 54 -4.09 14.54 15.89
C TRP A 54 -3.53 15.38 14.73
N LYS A 55 -4.24 15.40 13.59
CA LYS A 55 -3.84 16.18 12.42
C LYS A 55 -3.94 17.69 12.65
N ILE A 56 -4.95 18.16 13.40
CA ILE A 56 -5.07 19.57 13.79
C ILE A 56 -3.93 19.97 14.73
N VAL A 57 -3.61 19.12 15.72
CA VAL A 57 -2.55 19.39 16.70
C VAL A 57 -1.17 19.39 16.06
N ASN A 58 -0.85 18.37 15.26
CA ASN A 58 0.49 18.17 14.71
C ASN A 58 0.71 18.82 13.33
N ARG A 59 -0.33 19.40 12.73
CA ARG A 59 -0.26 20.13 11.45
C ARG A 59 0.53 19.36 10.37
N THR A 60 0.28 18.05 10.27
CA THR A 60 1.03 17.21 9.33
C THR A 60 0.61 17.51 7.89
N SER A 61 1.58 17.94 7.08
CA SER A 61 1.37 18.24 5.66
C SER A 61 1.18 16.95 4.87
N PHE A 62 0.15 16.92 4.01
CA PHE A 62 0.00 15.89 3.00
C PHE A 62 1.06 16.13 1.92
N HIS A 63 2.16 15.39 2.03
CA HIS A 63 3.18 15.41 1.01
C HIS A 63 2.82 14.43 -0.10
N ASP A 64 3.24 14.77 -1.32
CA ASP A 64 3.08 13.90 -2.46
C ASP A 64 3.80 12.56 -2.20
N PRO A 65 3.12 11.41 -2.37
CA PRO A 65 3.72 10.10 -2.14
C PRO A 65 5.05 9.93 -2.89
N LYS A 66 5.18 10.48 -4.10
CA LYS A 66 6.40 10.37 -4.91
C LYS A 66 7.60 11.07 -4.29
N VAL A 67 7.37 12.15 -3.53
CA VAL A 67 8.45 12.95 -2.93
C VAL A 67 8.86 12.38 -1.58
N VAL A 68 7.98 11.62 -0.92
CA VAL A 68 8.20 11.11 0.44
C VAL A 68 8.63 9.65 0.48
N ASP A 69 8.37 8.86 -0.56
CA ASP A 69 8.53 7.41 -0.51
C ASP A 69 9.96 6.90 -0.29
N MET A 70 11.03 7.69 -0.47
CA MET A 70 12.37 7.09 -0.45
C MET A 70 13.48 8.06 -0.03
N VAL A 71 13.34 8.67 1.16
CA VAL A 71 14.44 9.44 1.78
C VAL A 71 15.23 8.60 2.79
N TRP A 72 14.66 7.50 3.28
CA TRP A 72 15.34 6.62 4.23
C TRP A 72 16.07 5.49 3.49
N GLU A 73 17.40 5.61 3.39
CA GLU A 73 18.39 4.66 2.85
C GLU A 73 18.57 4.53 1.32
N THR A 74 17.79 5.21 0.48
CA THR A 74 18.01 5.19 -0.99
C THR A 74 19.42 5.45 -1.46
N PRO A 75 20.16 6.50 -1.03
CA PRO A 75 21.50 6.71 -1.54
C PRO A 75 22.49 5.60 -1.14
N GLN A 76 22.21 4.88 -0.04
CA GLN A 76 23.05 3.75 0.40
C GLN A 76 22.69 2.48 -0.38
N VAL A 77 21.40 2.25 -0.64
CA VAL A 77 20.91 1.13 -1.46
C VAL A 77 21.33 1.32 -2.92
N ASP A 78 21.17 2.51 -3.49
CA ASP A 78 21.58 2.84 -4.87
C ASP A 78 23.09 2.65 -5.08
N ALA A 79 23.91 3.03 -4.10
CA ALA A 79 25.36 2.82 -4.15
C ALA A 79 25.73 1.33 -4.11
N TYR A 80 25.06 0.56 -3.25
CA TYR A 80 25.25 -0.89 -3.14
C TYR A 80 24.77 -1.63 -4.40
N GLU A 81 23.67 -1.20 -5.00
CA GLU A 81 23.13 -1.75 -6.25
C GLU A 81 24.01 -1.39 -7.45
N ALA A 82 24.60 -0.18 -7.48
CA ALA A 82 25.52 0.24 -8.53
C ALA A 82 26.87 -0.53 -8.51
N GLU A 83 27.31 -0.98 -7.34
CA GLU A 83 28.51 -1.83 -7.19
C GLU A 83 28.22 -3.30 -7.57
N THR A 84 26.96 -3.73 -7.49
CA THR A 84 26.53 -5.09 -7.82
C THR A 84 26.34 -5.22 -9.35
N THR A 85 27.30 -5.83 -10.04
CA THR A 85 27.23 -6.13 -11.48
C THR A 85 26.43 -7.41 -11.80
N GLU A 86 25.76 -8.02 -10.81
CA GLU A 86 24.94 -9.21 -11.03
C GLU A 86 23.60 -8.86 -11.67
N GLU A 87 23.30 -9.48 -12.82
CA GLU A 87 21.97 -9.40 -13.44
C GLU A 87 20.94 -9.99 -12.47
N SER A 88 20.01 -9.17 -11.99
CA SER A 88 18.97 -9.58 -11.04
C SER A 88 18.15 -10.74 -11.62
N GLN A 89 18.38 -11.97 -11.15
CA GLN A 89 17.57 -13.12 -11.55
C GLN A 89 16.22 -13.02 -10.83
N THR A 90 15.11 -13.02 -11.57
CA THR A 90 13.79 -13.01 -10.94
C THR A 90 13.56 -14.30 -10.16
N PHE A 91 12.93 -14.21 -8.97
CA PHE A 91 12.54 -15.36 -8.14
C PHE A 91 11.90 -16.51 -8.94
N TRP A 92 11.02 -16.19 -9.89
CA TRP A 92 10.37 -17.19 -10.75
C TRP A 92 11.34 -17.88 -11.72
N GLY A 93 12.41 -17.22 -12.14
CA GLY A 93 13.50 -17.81 -12.93
C GLY A 93 14.31 -18.84 -12.12
N GLU A 94 14.59 -18.54 -10.85
CA GLU A 94 15.26 -19.48 -9.95
C GLU A 94 14.38 -20.66 -9.56
N MET A 95 13.09 -20.42 -9.26
CA MET A 95 12.12 -21.49 -9.03
C MET A 95 11.98 -22.39 -10.27
N GLY A 96 11.88 -21.80 -11.46
CA GLY A 96 11.88 -22.53 -12.72
C GLY A 96 13.14 -23.39 -12.91
N ARG A 97 14.32 -22.90 -12.48
CA ARG A 97 15.61 -23.59 -12.60
C ARG A 97 15.80 -24.72 -11.57
N MET A 98 15.23 -24.60 -10.36
CA MET A 98 15.21 -25.70 -9.38
C MET A 98 14.28 -26.84 -9.79
N PHE A 99 13.13 -26.53 -10.40
CA PHE A 99 12.14 -27.55 -10.80
C PHE A 99 12.35 -28.10 -12.22
N MET A 100 13.10 -27.41 -13.10
CA MET A 100 13.45 -27.92 -14.43
C MET A 100 14.86 -28.51 -14.50
N PHE A 101 14.96 -29.82 -14.74
CA PHE A 101 16.15 -30.48 -15.29
C PHE A 101 16.32 -30.21 -16.79
N ARG A 102 16.16 -28.96 -17.24
CA ARG A 102 16.50 -28.63 -18.63
C ARG A 102 17.98 -28.31 -18.70
N LYS A 103 18.76 -29.33 -19.07
CA LYS A 103 20.15 -29.20 -19.52
C LYS A 103 20.21 -28.19 -20.67
N PHE A 104 20.43 -26.91 -20.36
CA PHE A 104 20.87 -25.95 -21.37
C PHE A 104 22.33 -26.25 -21.67
N ARG A 105 22.53 -27.04 -22.72
CA ARG A 105 23.83 -27.21 -23.35
C ARG A 105 24.08 -25.96 -24.21
N GLY A 106 24.92 -25.05 -23.72
CA GLY A 106 25.62 -24.06 -24.56
C GLY A 106 25.45 -22.61 -24.12
N ALA A 107 26.38 -22.15 -23.29
CA ALA A 107 27.03 -20.84 -23.42
C ALA A 107 28.47 -21.05 -22.93
N ASP A 108 29.39 -21.11 -23.88
CA ASP A 108 30.83 -21.45 -23.76
C ASP A 108 31.64 -20.16 -23.51
N ARG A 109 32.72 -20.29 -22.71
CA ARG A 109 33.85 -19.35 -22.47
C ARG A 109 33.67 -18.17 -21.54
#